data_AF-A0A1A8GW47-F1
#
_entry.id   AF-A0A1A8GW47-F1
#
_cell.length_a   1.000
_cell.length_b   1.000
_cell.length_c   1.000
_cell.angle_alpha   90.00
_cell.angle_beta   90.00
_cell.angle_gamma   90.00
#
_symmetry.space_group_name_H-M   'P 1'
#
loop_
_entity.id
_entity.type
_entity.pdbx_description
1 polymer ?
#
loop_
_entity_poly.entity_id
_entity_poly.type
_entity_poly.pdbx_seq_one_letter_code
_entity_poly.pdbx_strand_id
1 'polypeptide(L)'
;ASKGRLGPMVTCTLKLGISILNGGNVQVQQKMLDYLKEKRDAGFFKSLSGLMQSCSVLDLNAFERQNKAEGLGMVTEEGSSSKVLQNDEFTRDLFRFLQLLCEGHNGDFQNFLRTQTGNTTTVNIIISTVDYLLRLQESISDFYWYYSGKDVIDETGKLNFSKALSVAKQIFNSLTEYIQGPCIGNQQSLAHSRLWDAVVGFLHVFANMQMKLSQDASQIELLKELMDLQKDMVVMLLSLLEGNVVNGTIGKQMVDTLVESSSNVEMILKFFDM
;
A
#
# COMPACT_ATOMS: atom_id res chain seq x y z
N ALA A 1 1.81 -11.64 21.65
CA ALA A 1 2.96 -12.55 21.81
C ALA A 1 4.26 -12.00 21.20
N SER A 2 4.29 -11.64 19.91
CA SER A 2 5.52 -11.16 19.24
C SER A 2 5.92 -9.71 19.54
N LYS A 3 4.99 -8.87 20.05
CA LYS A 3 5.22 -7.45 20.40
C LYS A 3 5.84 -6.65 19.25
N GLY A 4 5.32 -6.83 18.03
CA GLY A 4 5.79 -6.11 16.84
C GLY A 4 7.03 -6.68 16.16
N ARG A 5 7.57 -7.82 16.65
CA ARG A 5 8.74 -8.46 16.03
C ARG A 5 8.32 -9.45 14.95
N LEU A 6 8.82 -9.26 13.74
CA LEU A 6 8.67 -10.23 12.65
C LEU A 6 9.40 -11.53 13.00
N GLY A 7 8.77 -12.66 12.67
CA GLY A 7 9.36 -13.98 12.79
C GLY A 7 8.43 -15.05 12.23
N PRO A 8 8.90 -16.30 12.04
CA PRO A 8 8.15 -17.36 11.36
C PRO A 8 6.77 -17.63 11.99
N MET A 9 6.68 -17.55 13.32
CA MET A 9 5.42 -17.70 14.06
C MET A 9 4.37 -16.67 13.61
N VAL A 10 4.77 -15.40 13.43
CA VAL A 10 3.86 -14.34 13.00
C VAL A 10 3.39 -14.58 11.57
N THR A 11 4.31 -14.94 10.67
CA THR A 11 4.00 -15.25 9.27
C THR A 11 2.98 -16.39 9.17
N CYS A 12 3.21 -17.51 9.85
CA CYS A 12 2.26 -18.63 9.84
C CYS A 12 0.91 -18.26 10.47
N THR A 13 0.92 -17.44 11.53
CA THR A 13 -0.31 -16.99 12.20
C THR A 13 -1.15 -16.10 11.29
N LEU A 14 -0.54 -15.19 10.54
CA LEU A 14 -1.24 -14.34 9.58
C LEU A 14 -1.88 -15.16 8.47
N LYS A 15 -1.18 -16.16 7.91
CA LYS A 15 -1.73 -17.04 6.87
C LYS A 15 -2.98 -17.80 7.34
N LEU A 16 -2.99 -18.24 8.60
CA LEU A 16 -4.19 -18.83 9.21
C LEU A 16 -5.31 -17.79 9.35
N GLY A 17 -4.98 -16.59 9.86
CA GLY A 17 -5.92 -15.48 10.00
C GLY A 17 -6.60 -15.07 8.69
N ILE A 18 -5.83 -15.00 7.61
CA ILE A 18 -6.34 -14.76 6.26
C ILE A 18 -7.28 -15.88 5.83
N SER A 19 -6.87 -17.14 6.00
CA SER A 19 -7.67 -18.31 5.61
C SER A 19 -9.05 -18.35 6.28
N ILE A 20 -9.15 -17.96 7.56
CA ILE A 20 -10.42 -17.98 8.29
C ILE A 20 -11.33 -16.78 7.99
N LEU A 21 -10.75 -15.66 7.55
CA LEU A 21 -11.49 -14.44 7.19
C LEU A 21 -11.84 -14.36 5.70
N ASN A 22 -11.24 -15.21 4.87
CA ASN A 22 -11.35 -15.15 3.41
C ASN A 22 -12.82 -15.14 2.95
N GLY A 23 -13.16 -14.17 2.08
CA GLY A 23 -14.51 -13.96 1.59
C GLY A 23 -15.42 -13.18 2.56
N GLY A 24 -14.85 -12.32 3.40
CA GLY A 24 -15.61 -11.45 4.31
C GLY A 24 -16.42 -12.21 5.36
N ASN A 25 -15.81 -13.16 6.08
CA ASN A 25 -16.54 -13.97 7.06
C ASN A 25 -17.01 -13.15 8.28
N VAL A 26 -18.22 -12.60 8.20
CA VAL A 26 -18.84 -11.73 9.20
C VAL A 26 -18.90 -12.39 10.60
N GLN A 27 -19.14 -13.70 10.68
CA GLN A 27 -19.20 -14.40 11.96
C GLN A 27 -17.84 -14.43 12.67
N VAL A 28 -16.76 -14.62 11.91
CA VAL A 28 -15.40 -14.60 12.44
C VAL A 28 -14.99 -13.18 12.81
N GLN A 29 -15.27 -12.20 11.95
CA GLN A 29 -15.02 -10.78 12.23
C GLN A 29 -15.69 -10.34 13.54
N GLN A 30 -16.97 -10.69 13.73
CA GLN A 30 -17.71 -10.33 14.96
C GLN A 30 -17.09 -10.97 16.20
N LYS A 31 -16.79 -12.27 16.16
CA LYS A 31 -16.14 -12.98 17.29
C LYS A 31 -14.78 -12.39 17.64
N MET A 32 -13.98 -12.02 16.64
CA MET A 32 -12.69 -11.37 16.85
C MET A 32 -12.87 -9.99 17.50
N LEU A 33 -13.81 -9.19 17.00
CA LEU A 33 -14.08 -7.86 17.53
C LEU A 33 -14.55 -7.90 18.98
N ASP A 34 -15.49 -8.79 19.30
CA ASP A 34 -16.03 -8.96 20.64
C ASP A 34 -14.92 -9.37 21.62
N TYR A 35 -14.05 -10.30 21.21
CA TYR A 35 -12.91 -10.72 22.00
C TYR A 35 -11.95 -9.55 22.29
N LEU A 36 -11.61 -8.74 21.28
CA LEU A 36 -10.71 -7.60 21.46
C LEU A 36 -11.31 -6.51 22.36
N LYS A 37 -12.62 -6.25 22.23
CA LYS A 37 -13.36 -5.29 23.08
C LYS A 37 -13.45 -5.78 24.53
N GLU A 38 -13.74 -7.06 24.75
CA GLU A 38 -13.83 -7.64 26.09
C GLU A 38 -12.48 -7.61 26.82
N LYS A 39 -11.39 -7.99 26.11
CA LYS A 39 -10.04 -8.04 26.70
C LYS A 39 -9.36 -6.67 26.76
N ARG A 40 -9.88 -5.64 26.09
CA ARG A 40 -9.28 -4.31 25.98
C ARG A 40 -7.80 -4.38 25.55
N ASP A 41 -7.51 -5.23 24.57
CA ASP A 41 -6.14 -5.59 24.20
C ASP A 41 -5.50 -4.50 23.31
N ALA A 42 -4.92 -3.48 23.96
CA ALA A 42 -4.11 -2.48 23.27
C ALA A 42 -2.80 -3.05 22.69
N GLY A 43 -2.34 -4.22 23.19
CA GLY A 43 -1.13 -4.89 22.73
C GLY A 43 -1.26 -5.43 21.32
N PHE A 44 -2.45 -5.87 20.92
CA PHE A 44 -2.75 -6.30 19.55
C PHE A 44 -2.42 -5.20 18.53
N PHE A 45 -3.01 -4.01 18.71
CA PHE A 45 -2.82 -2.89 17.78
C PHE A 45 -1.40 -2.32 17.81
N LYS A 46 -0.76 -2.24 19.00
CA LYS A 46 0.66 -1.87 19.11
C LYS A 46 1.55 -2.85 18.36
N SER A 47 1.25 -4.14 18.43
CA SER A 47 2.00 -5.17 17.70
C SER A 47 1.81 -5.04 16.19
N LEU A 48 0.59 -4.77 15.71
CA LEU A 48 0.34 -4.55 14.28
C LEU A 48 1.08 -3.33 13.75
N SER A 49 0.95 -2.18 14.42
CA SER A 49 1.66 -0.95 14.04
C SER A 49 3.17 -1.15 14.04
N GLY A 50 3.72 -1.86 15.03
CA GLY A 50 5.14 -2.21 15.06
C GLY A 50 5.58 -3.10 13.88
N LEU A 51 4.74 -4.06 13.47
CA LEU A 51 5.02 -4.87 12.28
C LEU A 51 5.02 -4.02 11.00
N MET A 52 4.06 -3.11 10.84
CA MET A 52 3.97 -2.18 9.69
C MET A 52 5.19 -1.26 9.59
N GLN A 53 5.72 -0.81 10.73
CA GLN A 53 6.95 -0.02 10.79
C GLN A 53 8.18 -0.85 10.40
N SER A 54 8.18 -2.15 10.71
CA SER A 54 9.28 -3.07 10.36
C SER A 54 9.26 -3.56 8.91
N CYS A 55 8.15 -3.36 8.18
CA CYS A 55 8.06 -3.69 6.77
C CYS A 55 9.05 -2.86 5.96
N SER A 56 9.86 -3.55 5.15
CA SER A 56 10.85 -2.90 4.29
C SER A 56 10.18 -2.25 3.07
N VAL A 57 10.92 -1.36 2.42
CA VAL A 57 10.59 -0.74 1.13
C VAL A 57 11.75 -0.99 0.16
N LEU A 58 11.64 -0.55 -1.09
CA LEU A 58 12.75 -0.71 -2.04
C LEU A 58 13.98 0.06 -1.56
N ASP A 59 15.07 -0.65 -1.25
CA ASP A 59 16.35 -0.02 -0.90
C ASP A 59 17.24 0.07 -2.14
N LEU A 60 17.37 1.28 -2.69
CA LEU A 60 18.22 1.54 -3.86
C LEU A 60 19.69 1.19 -3.60
N ASN A 61 20.20 1.38 -2.38
CA ASN A 61 21.57 1.01 -2.03
C ASN A 61 21.75 -0.52 -1.97
N ALA A 62 20.74 -1.24 -1.47
CA ALA A 62 20.73 -2.70 -1.55
C ALA A 62 20.68 -3.18 -3.01
N PHE A 63 19.87 -2.53 -3.84
CA PHE A 63 19.75 -2.82 -5.27
C PHE A 63 21.07 -2.63 -6.02
N GLU A 64 21.74 -1.49 -5.84
CA GLU A 64 23.04 -1.26 -6.48
C GLU A 64 24.11 -2.27 -6.05
N ARG A 65 24.12 -2.67 -4.77
CA ARG A 65 25.03 -3.69 -4.25
C ARG A 65 24.75 -5.05 -4.90
N GLN A 66 23.48 -5.40 -5.09
CA GLN A 66 23.09 -6.62 -5.80
C GLN A 66 23.55 -6.58 -7.25
N ASN A 67 23.24 -5.51 -8.00
CA ASN A 67 23.63 -5.40 -9.41
C ASN A 67 25.15 -5.47 -9.60
N LYS A 68 25.93 -4.86 -8.71
CA LYS A 68 27.41 -4.96 -8.74
C LYS A 68 27.90 -6.39 -8.49
N ALA A 69 27.28 -7.11 -7.55
CA ALA A 69 27.66 -8.50 -7.26
C ALA A 69 27.30 -9.45 -8.42
N GLU A 70 26.13 -9.26 -9.04
CA GLU A 70 25.69 -10.01 -10.22
C GLU A 70 26.63 -9.76 -11.41
N GLY A 71 27.03 -8.49 -11.64
CA GLY A 71 27.99 -8.13 -12.69
C GLY A 71 29.39 -8.73 -12.50
N LEU A 72 29.74 -9.15 -11.27
CA LEU A 72 31.00 -9.85 -10.96
C LEU A 72 30.86 -11.38 -10.96
N GLY A 73 29.67 -11.92 -11.28
CA GLY A 73 29.40 -13.37 -11.26
C GLY A 73 29.44 -13.99 -9.87
N MET A 74 29.28 -13.18 -8.80
CA MET A 74 29.46 -13.61 -7.41
C MET A 74 28.16 -14.07 -6.72
N VAL A 75 27.06 -14.22 -7.47
CA VAL A 75 25.73 -14.51 -6.91
C VAL A 75 25.27 -15.89 -7.36
N THR A 76 25.02 -16.78 -6.39
CA THR A 76 24.31 -18.05 -6.62
C THR A 76 22.80 -17.79 -6.66
N GLU A 77 22.04 -18.58 -7.45
CA GLU A 77 20.58 -18.40 -7.66
C GLU A 77 19.76 -18.33 -6.35
N GLU A 78 20.25 -18.93 -5.25
CA GLU A 78 19.58 -18.93 -3.95
C GLU A 78 19.76 -17.63 -3.13
N GLY A 79 20.69 -16.74 -3.53
CA GLY A 79 21.06 -15.54 -2.77
C GLY A 79 20.60 -14.19 -3.34
N SER A 80 20.04 -14.17 -4.56
CA SER A 80 19.80 -12.94 -5.33
C SER A 80 18.49 -12.21 -4.98
N SER A 81 17.44 -12.92 -4.54
CA SER A 81 16.07 -12.33 -4.56
C SER A 81 15.64 -11.62 -3.27
N SER A 82 16.46 -11.63 -2.22
CA SER A 82 16.01 -11.43 -0.83
C SER A 82 16.39 -10.08 -0.20
N LYS A 83 17.30 -9.29 -0.79
CA LYS A 83 17.89 -8.14 -0.06
C LYS A 83 17.29 -6.76 -0.38
N VAL A 84 16.67 -6.57 -1.54
CA VAL A 84 16.25 -5.24 -2.04
C VAL A 84 14.91 -4.80 -1.47
N LEU A 85 13.89 -5.65 -1.58
CA LEU A 85 12.62 -5.54 -0.88
C LEU A 85 12.41 -6.83 -0.09
N GLN A 86 12.68 -6.76 1.21
CA GLN A 86 12.62 -7.93 2.08
C GLN A 86 11.21 -8.13 2.60
N ASN A 87 10.77 -9.39 2.68
CA ASN A 87 9.49 -9.77 3.29
C ASN A 87 8.28 -9.10 2.59
N ASP A 88 8.32 -8.98 1.26
CA ASP A 88 7.21 -8.46 0.46
C ASP A 88 5.95 -9.33 0.61
N GLU A 89 6.10 -10.66 0.62
CA GLU A 89 5.00 -11.60 0.87
C GLU A 89 4.35 -11.35 2.24
N PHE A 90 5.17 -11.26 3.30
CA PHE A 90 4.66 -10.96 4.65
C PHE A 90 3.93 -9.62 4.72
N THR A 91 4.50 -8.60 4.07
CA THR A 91 3.91 -7.26 4.06
C THR A 91 2.54 -7.29 3.39
N ARG A 92 2.41 -7.98 2.26
CA ARG A 92 1.13 -8.18 1.57
C ARG A 92 0.15 -8.96 2.45
N ASP A 93 0.59 -10.04 3.10
CA ASP A 93 -0.25 -10.82 4.01
C ASP A 93 -0.75 -9.98 5.20
N LEU A 94 0.09 -9.11 5.77
CA LEU A 94 -0.28 -8.22 6.87
C LEU A 94 -1.41 -7.26 6.45
N PHE A 95 -1.26 -6.59 5.31
CA PHE A 95 -2.28 -5.67 4.80
C PHE A 95 -3.52 -6.39 4.30
N ARG A 96 -3.38 -7.60 3.74
CA ARG A 96 -4.50 -8.47 3.36
C ARG A 96 -5.31 -8.89 4.57
N PHE A 97 -4.65 -9.30 5.66
CA PHE A 97 -5.33 -9.61 6.92
C PHE A 97 -6.14 -8.42 7.43
N LEU A 98 -5.56 -7.21 7.44
CA LEU A 98 -6.27 -6.00 7.86
C LEU A 98 -7.43 -5.62 6.93
N GLN A 99 -7.27 -5.82 5.61
CA GLN A 99 -8.35 -5.63 4.63
C GLN A 99 -9.54 -6.53 4.95
N LEU A 100 -9.29 -7.82 5.18
CA LEU A 100 -10.31 -8.84 5.43
C LEU A 100 -11.11 -8.62 6.73
N LEU A 101 -10.56 -7.86 7.70
CA LEU A 101 -11.29 -7.48 8.91
C LEU A 101 -12.40 -6.46 8.63
N CYS A 102 -12.25 -5.67 7.57
CA CYS A 102 -13.19 -4.62 7.15
C CYS A 102 -14.03 -5.00 5.92
N GLU A 103 -13.65 -6.07 5.21
CA GLU A 103 -14.36 -6.58 4.03
C GLU A 103 -15.85 -6.81 4.34
N GLY A 104 -16.71 -6.39 3.41
CA GLY A 104 -18.16 -6.39 3.60
C GLY A 104 -18.68 -5.18 4.38
N HIS A 105 -17.94 -4.06 4.36
CA HIS A 105 -18.31 -2.79 4.98
C HIS A 105 -18.56 -2.90 6.49
N ASN A 106 -17.67 -3.61 7.19
CA ASN A 106 -17.78 -3.79 8.64
C ASN A 106 -17.47 -2.50 9.39
N GLY A 107 -18.46 -1.62 9.52
CA GLY A 107 -18.34 -0.30 10.14
C GLY A 107 -17.81 -0.34 11.58
N ASP A 108 -18.15 -1.37 12.35
CA ASP A 108 -17.66 -1.50 13.72
C ASP A 108 -16.15 -1.79 13.75
N PHE A 109 -15.68 -2.70 12.90
CA PHE A 109 -14.25 -3.00 12.82
C PHE A 109 -13.47 -1.85 12.18
N GLN A 110 -14.01 -1.22 11.14
CA GLN A 110 -13.46 -0.01 10.51
C GLN A 110 -13.22 1.11 11.53
N ASN A 111 -14.22 1.40 12.38
CA ASN A 111 -14.09 2.39 13.45
C ASN A 111 -13.09 1.94 14.52
N PHE A 112 -13.06 0.65 14.84
CA PHE A 112 -12.15 0.08 15.83
C PHE A 112 -10.68 0.08 15.37
N LEU A 113 -10.40 0.04 14.05
CA LEU A 113 -9.04 0.26 13.52
C LEU A 113 -8.56 1.70 13.70
N ARG A 114 -9.48 2.68 13.67
CA ARG A 114 -9.17 4.10 13.87
C ARG A 114 -9.03 4.46 15.34
N THR A 115 -9.94 3.98 16.20
CA THR A 115 -9.99 4.34 17.62
C THR A 115 -10.51 3.19 18.48
N GLN A 116 -9.74 2.80 19.50
CA GLN A 116 -10.12 1.71 20.41
C GLN A 116 -10.70 2.26 21.72
N THR A 117 -11.93 2.77 21.65
CA THR A 117 -12.64 3.29 22.82
C THR A 117 -12.72 2.23 23.93
N GLY A 118 -12.26 2.58 25.14
CA GLY A 118 -12.18 1.66 26.28
C GLY A 118 -10.78 1.10 26.54
N ASN A 119 -9.85 1.22 25.59
CA ASN A 119 -8.43 0.94 25.82
C ASN A 119 -7.72 2.16 26.44
N THR A 120 -6.60 1.92 27.14
CA THR A 120 -5.75 2.99 27.71
C THR A 120 -4.87 3.69 26.67
N THR A 121 -4.70 3.10 25.49
CA THR A 121 -3.95 3.68 24.38
C THR A 121 -4.73 3.45 23.09
N THR A 122 -4.81 4.49 22.26
CA THR A 122 -5.33 4.39 20.90
C THR A 122 -4.15 4.26 19.93
N VAL A 123 -4.25 3.31 19.00
CA VAL A 123 -3.34 3.17 17.86
C VAL A 123 -4.19 3.27 16.60
N ASN A 124 -3.96 4.32 15.81
CA ASN A 124 -4.68 4.55 14.57
C ASN A 124 -4.00 3.78 13.43
N ILE A 125 -4.53 2.60 13.13
CA ILE A 125 -3.98 1.72 12.08
C ILE A 125 -4.14 2.35 10.70
N ILE A 126 -5.21 3.14 10.49
CA ILE A 126 -5.46 3.84 9.23
C ILE A 126 -4.31 4.78 8.89
N ILE A 127 -3.84 5.56 9.88
CA ILE A 127 -2.69 6.47 9.72
C ILE A 127 -1.39 5.68 9.56
N SER A 128 -1.17 4.62 10.34
CA SER A 128 0.00 3.75 10.16
C SER A 128 0.10 3.15 8.75
N THR A 129 -1.04 2.87 8.11
CA THR A 129 -1.10 2.38 6.72
C THR A 129 -0.66 3.46 5.73
N VAL A 130 -1.13 4.71 5.92
CA VAL A 130 -0.70 5.86 5.10
C VAL A 130 0.79 6.14 5.28
N ASP A 131 1.32 6.05 6.50
CA ASP A 131 2.75 6.25 6.77
C ASP A 131 3.63 5.20 6.06
N TYR A 132 3.16 3.95 5.94
CA TYR A 132 3.84 2.93 5.13
C TYR A 132 3.74 3.24 3.63
N LEU A 133 2.55 3.62 3.15
CA LEU A 133 2.33 3.98 1.74
C LEU A 133 3.26 5.10 1.29
N LEU A 134 3.43 6.14 2.12
CA LEU A 134 4.31 7.26 1.80
C LEU A 134 5.78 6.83 1.65
N ARG A 135 6.31 6.05 2.61
CA ARG A 135 7.68 5.50 2.51
C ARG A 135 7.86 4.62 1.27
N LEU A 136 6.84 3.84 0.94
CA LEU A 136 6.87 3.00 -0.27
C LEU A 136 6.88 3.87 -1.53
N GLN A 137 6.05 4.91 -1.59
CA GLN A 137 6.00 5.85 -2.72
C GLN A 137 7.32 6.61 -2.91
N GLU A 138 7.94 7.09 -1.84
CA GLU A 138 9.28 7.69 -1.88
C GLU A 138 10.29 6.72 -2.50
N SER A 139 10.32 5.47 -2.04
CA SER A 139 11.23 4.45 -2.58
C SER A 139 10.99 4.11 -4.06
N ILE A 140 9.72 4.09 -4.49
CA ILE A 140 9.34 3.87 -5.89
C ILE A 140 9.80 5.06 -6.77
N SER A 141 9.73 6.28 -6.23
CA SER A 141 10.14 7.49 -6.94
C SER A 141 11.65 7.57 -7.11
N ASP A 142 12.41 7.21 -6.07
CA ASP A 142 13.87 7.09 -6.15
C ASP A 142 14.29 6.06 -7.21
N PHE A 143 13.57 4.94 -7.25
CA PHE A 143 13.80 3.89 -8.25
C PHE A 143 13.49 4.36 -9.67
N TYR A 144 12.40 5.12 -9.86
CA TYR A 144 12.11 5.78 -11.13
C TYR A 144 13.26 6.70 -11.55
N TRP A 145 13.75 7.56 -10.66
CA TRP A 145 14.86 8.47 -10.95
C TRP A 145 16.12 7.73 -11.36
N TYR A 146 16.45 6.62 -10.72
CA TYR A 146 17.58 5.77 -11.08
C TYR A 146 17.51 5.22 -12.52
N TYR A 147 16.30 4.95 -13.03
CA TYR A 147 16.08 4.47 -14.40
C TYR A 147 15.70 5.56 -15.41
N SER A 148 15.48 6.80 -14.96
CA SER A 148 15.02 7.91 -15.81
C SER A 148 15.95 8.20 -16.99
N GLY A 149 17.26 8.11 -16.78
CA GLY A 149 18.29 8.35 -17.80
C GLY A 149 18.73 7.13 -18.62
N LYS A 150 18.15 5.94 -18.35
CA LYS A 150 18.43 4.72 -19.12
C LYS A 150 17.29 4.51 -20.11
N ASP A 151 17.51 3.94 -21.29
CA ASP A 151 16.41 3.71 -22.24
C ASP A 151 15.46 2.61 -21.74
N VAL A 152 16.02 1.51 -21.25
CA VAL A 152 15.29 0.30 -20.83
C VAL A 152 15.58 -0.02 -19.36
N ILE A 153 14.58 -0.56 -18.65
CA ILE A 153 14.75 -1.13 -17.32
C ILE A 153 15.25 -2.57 -17.46
N ASP A 154 16.39 -2.88 -16.84
CA ASP A 154 16.96 -4.23 -16.82
C ASP A 154 16.04 -5.23 -16.09
N GLU A 155 16.26 -6.54 -16.32
CA GLU A 155 15.39 -7.60 -15.76
C GLU A 155 15.33 -7.56 -14.23
N THR A 156 16.46 -7.35 -13.56
CA THR A 156 16.54 -7.23 -12.10
C THR A 156 15.75 -6.02 -11.60
N GLY A 157 15.79 -4.92 -12.33
CA GLY A 157 15.00 -3.72 -12.09
C GLY A 157 13.51 -3.96 -12.24
N LYS A 158 13.09 -4.60 -13.34
CA LYS A 158 11.68 -4.95 -13.58
C LYS A 158 11.12 -5.84 -12.47
N LEU A 159 11.86 -6.87 -12.06
CA LEU A 159 11.44 -7.78 -11.00
C LEU A 159 11.22 -7.06 -9.67
N ASN A 160 12.17 -6.21 -9.24
CA ASN A 160 12.06 -5.49 -7.97
C ASN A 160 10.95 -4.43 -8.01
N PHE A 161 10.79 -3.74 -9.14
CA PHE A 161 9.72 -2.77 -9.31
C PHE A 161 8.35 -3.45 -9.24
N SER A 162 8.16 -4.56 -9.96
CA SER A 162 6.93 -5.38 -9.92
C SER A 162 6.54 -5.79 -8.50
N LYS A 163 7.49 -6.26 -7.69
CA LYS A 163 7.23 -6.59 -6.27
C LYS A 163 6.71 -5.39 -5.48
N ALA A 164 7.32 -4.21 -5.65
CA ALA A 164 6.89 -3.00 -4.97
C ALA A 164 5.50 -2.53 -5.43
N LEU A 165 5.19 -2.62 -6.73
CA LEU A 165 3.86 -2.32 -7.26
C LEU A 165 2.82 -3.28 -6.67
N SER A 166 3.14 -4.56 -6.52
CA SER A 166 2.26 -5.57 -5.90
C SER A 166 1.96 -5.25 -4.42
N VAL A 167 2.96 -4.77 -3.67
CA VAL A 167 2.74 -4.29 -2.29
C VAL A 167 1.86 -3.05 -2.28
N ALA A 168 2.14 -2.05 -3.12
CA ALA A 168 1.34 -0.84 -3.23
C ALA A 168 -0.12 -1.14 -3.58
N LYS A 169 -0.35 -2.08 -4.50
CA LYS A 169 -1.69 -2.55 -4.91
C LYS A 169 -2.46 -3.08 -3.70
N GLN A 170 -1.82 -3.92 -2.88
CA GLN A 170 -2.45 -4.44 -1.67
C GLN A 170 -2.79 -3.32 -0.66
N ILE A 171 -1.95 -2.29 -0.52
CA ILE A 171 -2.24 -1.15 0.36
C ILE A 171 -3.46 -0.36 -0.13
N PHE A 172 -3.55 -0.03 -1.42
CA PHE A 172 -4.70 0.70 -1.96
C PHE A 172 -6.00 -0.09 -1.78
N ASN A 173 -5.96 -1.42 -1.98
CA ASN A 173 -7.09 -2.29 -1.72
C ASN A 173 -7.48 -2.31 -0.24
N SER A 174 -6.52 -2.34 0.69
CA SER A 174 -6.80 -2.22 2.13
C SER A 174 -7.41 -0.86 2.51
N LEU A 175 -6.85 0.25 1.99
CA LEU A 175 -7.37 1.60 2.24
C LEU A 175 -8.80 1.77 1.72
N THR A 176 -9.11 1.16 0.58
CA THR A 176 -10.45 1.14 -0.01
C THR A 176 -11.46 0.49 0.96
N GLU A 177 -11.16 -0.70 1.48
CA GLU A 177 -12.05 -1.39 2.45
C GLU A 177 -12.20 -0.64 3.78
N TYR A 178 -11.24 0.22 4.15
CA TYR A 178 -11.37 1.02 5.37
C TYR A 178 -12.41 2.14 5.26
N ILE A 179 -12.74 2.58 4.03
CA ILE A 179 -13.60 3.76 3.80
C ILE A 179 -14.91 3.46 3.09
N GLN A 180 -15.01 2.36 2.35
CA GLN A 180 -16.24 1.95 1.66
C GLN A 180 -17.39 1.61 2.64
N GLY A 181 -18.63 1.73 2.15
CA GLY A 181 -19.83 1.62 2.99
C GLY A 181 -19.95 2.82 3.91
N PRO A 182 -20.02 4.02 3.30
CA PRO A 182 -19.27 5.22 3.64
C PRO A 182 -18.91 5.35 5.13
N CYS A 183 -17.63 5.20 5.45
CA CYS A 183 -17.11 5.36 6.81
C CYS A 183 -16.54 6.77 7.04
N ILE A 184 -17.42 7.73 7.36
CA ILE A 184 -17.09 9.17 7.46
C ILE A 184 -15.87 9.42 8.36
N GLY A 185 -15.78 8.75 9.51
CA GLY A 185 -14.66 8.96 10.43
C GLY A 185 -13.31 8.52 9.85
N ASN A 186 -13.28 7.45 9.02
CA ASN A 186 -12.06 7.01 8.35
C ASN A 186 -11.73 7.92 7.16
N GLN A 187 -12.74 8.33 6.39
CA GLN A 187 -12.57 9.30 5.30
C GLN A 187 -11.96 10.61 5.82
N GLN A 188 -12.47 11.15 6.93
CA GLN A 188 -11.91 12.34 7.57
C GLN A 188 -10.50 12.10 8.12
N SER A 189 -10.22 10.92 8.69
CA SER A 189 -8.88 10.58 9.15
C SER A 189 -7.87 10.57 7.99
N LEU A 190 -8.25 10.11 6.80
CA LEU A 190 -7.40 10.13 5.61
C LEU A 190 -7.24 11.55 5.04
N ALA A 191 -8.31 12.33 5.01
CA ALA A 191 -8.31 13.71 4.51
C ALA A 191 -7.34 14.63 5.27
N HIS A 192 -7.17 14.40 6.57
CA HIS A 192 -6.25 15.14 7.44
C HIS A 192 -4.87 14.47 7.58
N SER A 193 -4.63 13.38 6.86
CA SER A 193 -3.35 12.66 6.83
C SER A 193 -2.47 13.13 5.66
N ARG A 194 -1.31 12.50 5.51
CA ARG A 194 -0.38 12.71 4.38
C ARG A 194 -0.71 11.85 3.15
N LEU A 195 -1.94 11.35 3.04
CA LEU A 195 -2.36 10.56 1.88
C LEU A 195 -2.21 11.34 0.57
N TRP A 196 -2.54 12.63 0.59
CA TRP A 196 -2.45 13.49 -0.60
C TRP A 196 -1.01 13.62 -1.11
N ASP A 197 -0.01 13.73 -0.22
CA ASP A 197 1.42 13.73 -0.58
C ASP A 197 1.78 12.46 -1.38
N ALA A 198 1.35 11.29 -0.90
CA ALA A 198 1.60 10.02 -1.57
C ALA A 198 0.89 9.94 -2.94
N VAL A 199 -0.35 10.43 -3.03
CA VAL A 199 -1.12 10.45 -4.29
C VAL A 199 -0.43 11.32 -5.35
N VAL A 200 0.03 12.51 -4.99
CA VAL A 200 0.81 13.39 -5.90
C VAL A 200 2.05 12.67 -6.41
N GLY A 201 2.77 11.99 -5.51
CA GLY A 201 3.95 11.21 -5.86
C GLY A 201 3.67 10.06 -6.82
N PHE A 202 2.57 9.32 -6.62
CA PHE A 202 2.17 8.26 -7.55
C PHE A 202 1.72 8.82 -8.91
N LEU A 203 1.01 9.95 -8.96
CA LEU A 203 0.64 10.60 -10.23
C LEU A 203 1.88 10.96 -11.05
N HIS A 204 2.94 11.45 -10.41
CA HIS A 204 4.21 11.70 -11.07
C HIS A 204 4.83 10.42 -11.66
N VAL A 205 4.92 9.35 -10.87
CA VAL A 205 5.48 8.07 -11.33
C VAL A 205 4.65 7.50 -12.48
N PHE A 206 3.32 7.49 -12.37
CA PHE A 206 2.44 6.99 -13.43
C PHE A 206 2.63 7.75 -14.75
N ALA A 207 2.59 9.08 -14.72
CA ALA A 207 2.72 9.90 -15.91
C ALA A 207 4.01 9.62 -16.70
N ASN A 208 5.14 9.51 -15.98
CA ASN A 208 6.44 9.36 -16.62
C ASN A 208 6.75 7.90 -16.99
N MET A 209 6.38 6.94 -16.14
CA MET A 209 6.65 5.53 -16.40
C MET A 209 5.74 4.95 -17.48
N GLN A 210 4.50 5.41 -17.62
CA GLN A 210 3.61 4.94 -18.71
C GLN A 210 4.22 5.21 -20.08
N MET A 211 4.62 6.46 -20.33
CA MET A 211 5.26 6.88 -21.57
C MET A 211 6.58 6.15 -21.82
N LYS A 212 7.38 5.90 -20.77
CA LYS A 212 8.66 5.20 -20.87
C LYS A 212 8.50 3.71 -21.20
N LEU A 213 7.67 3.01 -20.44
CA LEU A 213 7.48 1.57 -20.56
C LEU A 213 6.78 1.22 -21.88
N SER A 214 5.98 2.13 -22.45
CA SER A 214 5.30 1.89 -23.73
C SER A 214 6.22 1.92 -24.95
N GLN A 215 7.46 2.43 -24.83
CA GLN A 215 8.39 2.52 -25.96
C GLN A 215 9.04 1.18 -26.33
N ASP A 216 9.00 0.18 -25.44
CA ASP A 216 9.66 -1.10 -25.64
C ASP A 216 8.76 -2.28 -25.28
N ALA A 217 8.57 -3.20 -26.23
CA ALA A 217 7.69 -4.35 -26.05
C ALA A 217 8.11 -5.28 -24.89
N SER A 218 9.39 -5.32 -24.53
CA SER A 218 9.92 -6.12 -23.42
C SER A 218 9.49 -5.60 -22.03
N GLN A 219 8.88 -4.42 -21.97
CA GLN A 219 8.46 -3.74 -20.74
C GLN A 219 6.92 -3.69 -20.58
N ILE A 220 6.17 -4.26 -21.54
CA ILE A 220 4.70 -4.23 -21.57
C ILE A 220 4.07 -4.88 -20.32
N GLU A 221 4.63 -5.97 -19.81
CA GLU A 221 4.08 -6.61 -18.60
C GLU A 221 4.19 -5.69 -17.38
N LEU A 222 5.30 -4.97 -17.22
CA LEU A 222 5.45 -4.00 -16.15
C LEU A 222 4.51 -2.80 -16.33
N LEU A 223 4.27 -2.37 -17.57
CA LEU A 223 3.29 -1.33 -17.88
C LEU A 223 1.88 -1.74 -17.45
N LYS A 224 1.47 -2.99 -17.73
CA LYS A 224 0.16 -3.50 -17.30
C LYS A 224 0.03 -3.49 -15.78
N GLU A 225 1.04 -3.93 -15.05
CA GLU A 225 1.05 -3.89 -13.58
C GLU A 225 0.94 -2.46 -13.04
N LEU A 226 1.61 -1.49 -13.67
CA LEU A 226 1.53 -0.08 -13.33
C LEU A 226 0.12 0.49 -13.56
N MET A 227 -0.51 0.16 -14.69
CA MET A 227 -1.88 0.58 -15.02
C MET A 227 -2.90 -0.03 -14.06
N ASP A 228 -2.71 -1.30 -13.69
CA ASP A 228 -3.50 -1.97 -12.67
C ASP A 228 -3.41 -1.26 -11.31
N LEU A 229 -2.21 -0.84 -10.92
CA LEU A 229 -2.01 -0.07 -9.69
C LEU A 229 -2.71 1.29 -9.75
N GLN A 230 -2.61 2.00 -10.90
CA GLN A 230 -3.30 3.27 -11.10
C GLN A 230 -4.81 3.12 -10.96
N LYS A 231 -5.40 2.06 -11.53
CA LYS A 231 -6.82 1.75 -11.37
C LYS A 231 -7.20 1.61 -9.90
N ASP A 232 -6.47 0.81 -9.12
CA ASP A 232 -6.78 0.59 -7.70
C ASP A 232 -6.63 1.87 -6.87
N MET A 233 -5.66 2.74 -7.19
CA MET A 233 -5.55 4.07 -6.58
C MET A 233 -6.77 4.94 -6.89
N VAL A 234 -7.24 4.97 -8.15
CA VAL A 234 -8.42 5.76 -8.54
C VAL A 234 -9.68 5.24 -7.86
N VAL A 235 -9.85 3.92 -7.74
CA VAL A 235 -10.98 3.31 -7.01
C VAL A 235 -10.97 3.71 -5.53
N MET A 236 -9.79 3.76 -4.90
CA MET A 236 -9.65 4.26 -3.52
C MET A 236 -10.10 5.72 -3.41
N LEU A 237 -9.67 6.60 -4.33
CA LEU A 237 -10.08 8.00 -4.35
C LEU A 237 -11.59 8.17 -4.58
N LEU A 238 -12.20 7.37 -5.45
CA LEU A 238 -13.65 7.36 -5.64
C LEU A 238 -14.39 6.93 -4.36
N SER A 239 -13.86 5.93 -3.66
CA SER A 239 -14.43 5.47 -2.37
C SER A 239 -14.30 6.53 -1.27
N LEU A 240 -13.29 7.41 -1.35
CA LEU A 240 -13.13 8.55 -0.44
C LEU A 240 -14.19 9.64 -0.66
N LEU A 241 -14.75 9.72 -1.87
CA LEU A 241 -15.84 10.63 -2.22
C LEU A 241 -17.23 10.05 -1.95
N GLU A 242 -17.34 8.77 -1.63
CA GLU A 242 -18.62 8.12 -1.35
C GLU A 242 -19.31 8.76 -0.14
N GLY A 243 -20.57 9.14 -0.29
CA GLY A 243 -21.34 9.81 0.77
C GLY A 243 -20.90 11.26 1.07
N ASN A 244 -20.05 11.86 0.23
CA ASN A 244 -19.58 13.22 0.43
C ASN A 244 -20.67 14.26 0.10
N VAL A 245 -20.61 15.41 0.78
CA VAL A 245 -21.54 16.53 0.58
C VAL A 245 -20.98 17.52 -0.46
N VAL A 246 -21.88 18.22 -1.15
CA VAL A 246 -21.50 19.30 -2.07
C VAL A 246 -20.66 20.34 -1.32
N ASN A 247 -19.50 20.71 -1.89
CA ASN A 247 -18.50 21.59 -1.26
C ASN A 247 -17.87 21.04 0.04
N GLY A 248 -17.88 19.72 0.24
CA GLY A 248 -17.17 19.06 1.32
C GLY A 248 -15.65 19.20 1.23
N THR A 249 -14.98 19.16 2.39
CA THR A 249 -13.52 19.35 2.52
C THR A 249 -12.72 18.37 1.66
N ILE A 250 -13.11 17.10 1.65
CA ILE A 250 -12.46 16.03 0.88
C ILE A 250 -12.50 16.32 -0.62
N GLY A 251 -13.66 16.77 -1.14
CA GLY A 251 -13.81 17.09 -2.55
C GLY A 251 -12.94 18.27 -2.95
N LYS A 252 -12.87 19.28 -2.08
CA LYS A 252 -11.98 20.44 -2.28
C LYS A 252 -10.50 20.03 -2.30
N GLN A 253 -10.06 19.25 -1.32
CA GLN A 253 -8.67 18.76 -1.27
C GLN A 253 -8.32 17.94 -2.52
N MET A 254 -9.23 17.09 -3.00
CA MET A 254 -8.99 16.33 -4.23
C MET A 254 -8.81 17.26 -5.44
N VAL A 255 -9.61 18.32 -5.56
CA VAL A 255 -9.43 19.34 -6.61
C VAL A 255 -8.08 20.02 -6.46
N ASP A 256 -7.70 20.43 -5.25
CA ASP A 256 -6.41 21.07 -4.98
C ASP A 256 -5.24 20.15 -5.38
N THR A 257 -5.30 18.86 -5.05
CA THR A 257 -4.30 17.84 -5.46
C THR A 257 -4.21 17.70 -6.98
N LEU A 258 -5.35 17.69 -7.69
CA LEU A 258 -5.36 17.60 -9.15
C LEU A 258 -4.78 18.86 -9.82
N VAL A 259 -5.02 20.05 -9.24
CA VAL A 259 -4.43 21.31 -9.72
C VAL A 259 -2.92 21.31 -9.52
N GLU A 260 -2.44 20.89 -8.33
CA GLU A 260 -1.01 20.75 -8.05
C GLU A 260 -0.32 19.76 -9.00
N SER A 261 -0.99 18.66 -9.33
CA SER A 261 -0.48 17.62 -10.23
C SER A 261 -0.93 17.79 -11.69
N SER A 262 -1.40 18.98 -12.09
CA SER A 262 -2.04 19.21 -13.39
C SER A 262 -1.22 18.71 -14.59
N SER A 263 0.09 18.99 -14.62
CA SER A 263 0.97 18.51 -15.69
C SER A 263 1.04 16.98 -15.77
N ASN A 264 1.10 16.29 -14.61
CA ASN A 264 1.16 14.83 -14.55
C ASN A 264 -0.18 14.23 -15.00
N VAL A 265 -1.30 14.81 -14.56
CA VAL A 265 -2.64 14.36 -14.94
C VAL A 265 -2.85 14.54 -16.44
N GLU A 266 -2.45 15.67 -17.04
CA GLU A 266 -2.54 15.88 -18.48
C GLU A 266 -1.73 14.86 -19.28
N MET A 267 -0.53 14.49 -18.83
CA MET A 267 0.29 13.47 -19.47
C MET A 267 -0.40 12.09 -19.44
N ILE A 268 -0.96 11.72 -18.29
CA ILE A 268 -1.72 10.48 -18.14
C ILE A 268 -2.93 10.47 -19.08
N LEU A 269 -3.70 11.55 -19.14
CA LEU A 269 -4.88 11.64 -20.02
C LEU A 269 -4.49 11.51 -21.50
N LYS A 270 -3.45 12.23 -21.94
CA LYS A 270 -2.92 12.14 -23.31
C LYS A 270 -2.44 10.72 -23.64
N PHE A 271 -1.90 9.98 -22.69
CA PHE A 271 -1.49 8.59 -22.90
C PHE A 271 -2.66 7.69 -23.28
N PHE A 272 -3.86 7.92 -22.72
CA PHE A 272 -5.06 7.17 -23.06
C PHE A 272 -5.72 7.61 -24.37
N ASP A 273 -5.42 8.82 -24.86
CA ASP A 273 -5.94 9.34 -26.13
C ASP A 273 -5.13 8.88 -27.36
N MET A 274 -3.90 8.37 -27.16
CA MET A 274 -3.01 7.84 -28.22
C MET A 274 -3.42 6.44 -28.67
#